data_AF-A0A6B8K7T9-F1
#
_entry.id   AF-A0A6B8K7T9-F1
#
_cell.length_a   1.000
_cell.length_b   1.000
_cell.length_c   1.000
_cell.angle_alpha   90.00
_cell.angle_beta   90.00
_cell.angle_gamma   90.00
#
_symmetry.space_group_name_H-M   'P 1'
#
loop_
_entity.id
_entity.type
_entity.pdbx_description
1 polymer ?
#
loop_
_entity_poly.entity_id
_entity_poly.type
_entity_poly.pdbx_seq_one_letter_code
_entity_poly.pdbx_strand_id
1 'polypeptide(L)'
;MSEQQIKLLFDYVQKRYLWQFFSRSWDRQENIEGIIAAATDMLNGKHPHKHAPMDRLFYADAKEMVKDFRENFPWIDELEPTRIGEVMNGLKGMLIDHAITRSLNHELHHSLY
;
A
#
# COMPACT_ATOMS: atom_id res chain seq x y z
N MET A 1 15.89 3.72 -12.43
CA MET A 1 14.61 3.00 -12.34
C MET A 1 13.57 4.03 -11.90
N SER A 2 12.47 4.15 -12.63
CA SER A 2 11.83 5.46 -12.75
C SER A 2 10.85 5.70 -11.61
N GLU A 3 11.01 6.83 -10.93
CA GLU A 3 9.97 7.51 -10.14
C GLU A 3 8.57 7.41 -10.77
N GLN A 4 8.52 7.34 -12.11
CA GLN A 4 7.34 7.06 -12.90
C GLN A 4 6.63 5.73 -12.56
N GLN A 5 7.34 4.61 -12.33
CA GLN A 5 6.71 3.34 -11.94
C GLN A 5 6.03 3.45 -10.58
N ILE A 6 6.70 4.07 -9.60
CA ILE A 6 6.12 4.34 -8.28
C ILE A 6 4.87 5.23 -8.43
N LYS A 7 4.96 6.28 -9.25
CA LYS A 7 3.85 7.18 -9.51
C LYS A 7 2.66 6.46 -10.17
N LEU A 8 2.89 5.53 -11.10
CA LEU A 8 1.82 4.75 -11.73
C LEU A 8 1.06 3.90 -10.70
N LEU A 9 1.79 3.21 -9.81
CA LEU A 9 1.16 2.46 -8.73
C LEU A 9 0.41 3.39 -7.76
N PHE A 10 1.01 4.53 -7.40
CA PHE A 10 0.38 5.53 -6.55
C PHE A 10 -0.92 6.07 -7.16
N ASP A 11 -0.89 6.48 -8.43
CA ASP A 11 -2.06 6.98 -9.14
C ASP A 11 -3.17 5.92 -9.23
N TYR A 12 -2.81 4.64 -9.36
CA TYR A 12 -3.77 3.55 -9.34
C TYR A 12 -4.40 3.38 -7.96
N VAL A 13 -3.58 3.35 -6.90
CA VAL A 13 -4.07 3.21 -5.51
C VAL A 13 -5.04 4.33 -5.15
N GLN A 14 -4.70 5.58 -5.50
CA GLN A 14 -5.54 6.75 -5.28
C GLN A 14 -6.93 6.63 -5.92
N LYS A 15 -7.05 5.95 -7.07
CA LYS A 15 -8.31 5.79 -7.81
C LYS A 15 -9.13 4.58 -7.36
N ARG A 16 -8.47 3.53 -6.85
CA ARG A 16 -9.08 2.20 -6.64
C ARG A 16 -9.37 1.89 -5.18
N TYR A 17 -8.48 2.24 -4.27
CA TYR A 17 -8.55 1.79 -2.88
C TYR A 17 -9.00 2.90 -1.93
N LEU A 18 -9.52 2.47 -0.77
CA LEU A 18 -10.06 3.35 0.26
C LEU A 18 -9.34 3.23 1.61
N TRP A 19 -8.54 2.17 1.81
CA TRP A 19 -7.87 1.87 3.08
C TRP A 19 -6.87 2.96 3.50
N GLN A 20 -6.30 3.70 2.55
CA GLN A 20 -5.44 4.86 2.80
C GLN A 20 -6.19 6.13 3.24
N PHE A 21 -7.53 6.12 3.20
CA PHE A 21 -8.38 7.26 3.55
C PHE A 21 -9.18 7.06 4.84
N PHE A 22 -8.77 6.13 5.70
CA PHE A 22 -9.39 5.92 7.01
C PHE A 22 -9.39 7.19 7.87
N SER A 23 -10.24 7.22 8.89
CA SER A 23 -10.66 8.45 9.56
C SER A 23 -9.56 9.13 10.40
N ARG A 24 -8.54 8.38 10.83
CA ARG A 24 -7.45 8.90 11.68
C ARG A 24 -6.08 8.56 11.11
N SER A 25 -5.07 9.36 11.47
CA SER A 25 -3.71 9.19 10.95
C SER A 25 -3.10 7.85 11.34
N TRP A 26 -3.38 7.35 12.55
CA TRP A 26 -2.87 6.04 12.98
C TRP A 26 -3.51 4.89 12.20
N ASP A 27 -4.80 4.97 11.89
CA ASP A 27 -5.47 3.97 11.05
C ASP A 27 -4.92 3.97 9.63
N ARG A 28 -4.69 5.17 9.06
CA ARG A 28 -4.07 5.30 7.73
C ARG A 28 -2.67 4.69 7.74
N GLN A 29 -1.87 4.97 8.77
CA GLN A 29 -0.54 4.41 8.91
C GLN A 29 -0.57 2.89 9.00
N GLU A 30 -1.41 2.34 9.87
CA GLU A 30 -1.57 0.89 10.07
C GLU A 30 -1.97 0.20 8.76
N ASN A 31 -2.99 0.72 8.07
CA ASN A 31 -3.43 0.16 6.80
C ASN A 31 -2.36 0.25 5.72
N ILE A 32 -1.73 1.42 5.55
CA ILE A 32 -0.68 1.62 4.55
C ILE A 32 0.47 0.65 4.79
N GLU A 33 0.94 0.50 6.03
CA GLU A 33 2.06 -0.38 6.35
C GLU A 33 1.69 -1.86 6.20
N GLY A 34 0.57 -2.28 6.78
CA GLY A 34 0.13 -3.67 6.77
C GLY A 34 -0.15 -4.20 5.36
N ILE A 35 -0.89 -3.43 4.56
CA ILE A 35 -1.28 -3.82 3.19
C ILE A 35 -0.07 -3.81 2.25
N ILE A 36 0.80 -2.80 2.34
CA ILE A 36 2.00 -2.74 1.51
C ILE A 36 2.98 -3.87 1.86
N ALA A 37 3.15 -4.21 3.15
CA ALA A 37 3.97 -5.33 3.57
C ALA A 37 3.43 -6.66 3.02
N ALA A 38 2.14 -6.93 3.20
CA ALA A 38 1.50 -8.16 2.69
C ALA A 38 1.58 -8.26 1.16
N ALA A 39 1.39 -7.15 0.44
CA ALA A 39 1.53 -7.11 -1.02
C ALA A 39 2.98 -7.35 -1.46
N THR A 40 3.96 -6.77 -0.75
CA THR A 40 5.39 -6.97 -1.02
C THR A 40 5.78 -8.44 -0.87
N ASP A 41 5.29 -9.13 0.17
CA ASP A 41 5.51 -10.56 0.34
C ASP A 41 4.92 -11.36 -0.84
N MET A 42 3.68 -11.07 -1.24
CA MET A 42 3.00 -11.77 -2.33
C MET A 42 3.63 -11.55 -3.71
N LEU A 43 4.16 -10.35 -3.97
CA LEU A 43 4.91 -10.05 -5.20
C LEU A 43 6.24 -10.82 -5.23
N ASN A 44 6.85 -11.04 -4.07
CA ASN A 44 8.07 -11.85 -3.93
C ASN A 44 7.79 -13.36 -3.80
N GLY A 45 6.56 -13.82 -4.03
CA GLY A 45 6.18 -15.24 -3.92
C GLY A 45 6.18 -15.79 -2.49
N LYS A 46 6.26 -14.93 -1.47
CA LYS A 46 6.19 -15.32 -0.06
C LYS A 46 4.74 -15.39 0.41
N HIS A 47 4.52 -16.13 1.51
CA HIS A 47 3.24 -16.16 2.18
C HIS A 47 3.14 -15.02 3.19
N PRO A 48 2.19 -14.08 3.05
CA PRO A 48 1.99 -13.03 4.04
C PRO A 48 1.44 -13.62 5.34
N HIS A 49 1.68 -12.93 6.46
CA HIS A 49 1.12 -13.26 7.76
C HIS A 49 -0.42 -13.26 7.73
N LYS A 50 -1.05 -14.23 8.40
CA LYS A 50 -2.52 -14.40 8.45
C LYS A 50 -3.02 -14.92 9.80
N HIS A 51 -2.28 -14.68 10.88
CA HIS A 51 -2.57 -15.27 12.18
C HIS A 51 -3.66 -14.50 12.93
N ALA A 52 -3.55 -13.17 12.97
CA ALA A 52 -4.54 -12.31 13.58
C ALA A 52 -5.68 -11.94 12.61
N PRO A 53 -6.86 -11.54 13.11
CA PRO A 53 -7.90 -10.96 12.26
C PRO A 53 -7.42 -9.79 11.39
N MET A 54 -6.60 -8.88 11.94
CA MET A 54 -6.03 -7.76 11.17
C MET A 54 -5.08 -8.21 10.07
N ASP A 55 -4.21 -9.19 10.33
CA ASP A 55 -3.34 -9.76 9.29
C ASP A 55 -4.15 -10.30 8.09
N ARG A 56 -5.28 -10.96 8.39
CA ARG A 56 -6.19 -11.47 7.36
C ARG A 56 -6.88 -10.36 6.59
N LEU A 57 -7.19 -9.23 7.24
CA LEU A 57 -7.74 -8.05 6.59
C LEU A 57 -6.71 -7.39 5.66
N PHE A 58 -5.48 -7.17 6.13
CA PHE A 58 -4.40 -6.66 5.29
C PHE A 58 -4.15 -7.57 4.09
N TYR A 59 -4.14 -8.88 4.30
CA TYR A 59 -4.05 -9.85 3.20
C TYR A 59 -5.19 -9.72 2.19
N ALA A 60 -6.42 -9.49 2.64
CA ALA A 60 -7.57 -9.38 1.74
C ALA A 60 -7.42 -8.19 0.78
N ASP A 61 -7.09 -7.00 1.29
CA ASP A 61 -6.85 -5.82 0.47
C ASP A 61 -5.58 -5.97 -0.40
N ALA A 62 -4.49 -6.50 0.17
CA ALA A 62 -3.24 -6.71 -0.54
C ALA A 62 -3.40 -7.71 -1.71
N LYS A 63 -4.22 -8.75 -1.54
CA LYS A 63 -4.47 -9.74 -2.59
C LYS A 63 -5.09 -9.11 -3.83
N GLU A 64 -6.11 -8.27 -3.64
CA GLU A 64 -6.74 -7.55 -4.76
C GLU A 64 -5.77 -6.54 -5.36
N MET A 65 -4.98 -5.83 -4.54
CA MET A 65 -3.94 -4.93 -5.04
C MET A 65 -2.87 -5.62 -5.87
N VAL A 66 -2.39 -6.78 -5.45
CA VAL A 66 -1.39 -7.54 -6.20
C VAL A 66 -1.98 -8.10 -7.50
N LYS A 67 -3.22 -8.60 -7.48
CA LYS A 67 -3.93 -9.04 -8.68
C LYS A 67 -4.04 -7.87 -9.69
N ASP A 68 -4.56 -6.74 -9.24
CA ASP A 68 -4.75 -5.56 -10.08
C ASP A 68 -3.41 -5.01 -10.58
N PHE A 69 -2.34 -5.04 -9.77
CA PHE A 69 -1.02 -4.60 -10.20
C PHE A 69 -0.44 -5.49 -11.30
N ARG A 70 -0.55 -6.83 -11.17
CA ARG A 70 -0.09 -7.74 -12.23
C ARG A 70 -0.87 -7.57 -13.52
N GLU A 71 -2.18 -7.34 -13.44
CA GLU A 71 -3.05 -7.12 -14.61
C GLU A 71 -2.75 -5.80 -15.34
N ASN A 72 -2.51 -4.72 -14.60
CA ASN A 72 -2.36 -3.38 -15.18
C ASN A 72 -0.90 -2.96 -15.41
N PHE A 73 0.05 -3.60 -14.72
CA PHE A 73 1.46 -3.25 -14.74
C PHE A 73 2.34 -4.50 -14.89
N PRO A 74 2.36 -5.16 -16.07
CA PRO A 74 3.07 -6.43 -16.27
C PRO A 74 4.55 -6.40 -15.89
N TRP A 75 5.20 -5.23 -15.98
CA TRP A 75 6.59 -5.02 -15.56
C TRP A 75 6.85 -5.39 -14.10
N ILE A 76 5.82 -5.46 -13.23
CA ILE A 76 6.01 -5.73 -11.81
C ILE A 76 6.51 -7.16 -11.56
N ASP A 77 6.13 -8.12 -12.42
CA ASP A 77 6.57 -9.52 -12.33
C ASP A 77 7.98 -9.73 -12.94
N GLU A 78 8.50 -8.75 -13.68
CA GLU A 78 9.87 -8.76 -14.24
C GLU A 78 10.91 -8.20 -13.25
N LEU A 79 10.47 -7.67 -12.11
CA LEU A 79 11.36 -7.07 -11.12
C LEU A 79 11.97 -8.13 -10.20
N GLU A 80 13.27 -8.02 -9.97
CA GLU A 80 13.97 -8.77 -8.94
C GLU A 80 13.48 -8.39 -7.53
N PRO A 81 13.59 -9.28 -6.52
CA PRO A 81 13.02 -9.06 -5.19
C PRO A 81 13.44 -7.76 -4.49
N THR A 82 14.73 -7.42 -4.57
CA THR A 82 15.25 -6.15 -4.01
C THR A 82 14.52 -4.96 -4.62
N ARG A 83 14.21 -5.05 -5.92
CA ARG A 83 13.59 -3.95 -6.64
C ARG A 83 12.10 -3.82 -6.39
N ILE A 84 11.40 -4.92 -6.19
CA ILE A 84 10.03 -4.91 -5.65
C ILE A 84 10.01 -4.17 -4.31
N GLY A 85 10.95 -4.48 -3.41
CA GLY A 85 11.06 -3.81 -2.11
C GLY A 85 11.24 -2.29 -2.23
N GLU A 86 12.11 -1.84 -3.13
CA GLU A 86 12.33 -0.40 -3.37
C GLU A 86 11.09 0.31 -3.91
N VAL A 87 10.40 -0.29 -4.89
CA VAL A 87 9.18 0.28 -5.49
C VAL A 87 8.05 0.36 -4.46
N MET A 88 7.81 -0.72 -3.71
CA MET A 88 6.75 -0.78 -2.71
C MET A 88 7.03 0.18 -1.54
N ASN A 89 8.30 0.34 -1.14
CA ASN A 89 8.68 1.34 -0.13
C ASN A 89 8.50 2.78 -0.64
N GLY A 90 8.80 3.04 -1.92
CA GLY A 90 8.51 4.32 -2.57
C GLY A 90 7.01 4.64 -2.60
N LEU A 91 6.18 3.65 -2.96
CA LEU A 91 4.72 3.77 -2.95
C LEU A 91 4.21 4.10 -1.54
N LYS A 92 4.69 3.36 -0.52
CA LYS A 92 4.38 3.64 0.89
C LYS A 92 4.72 5.09 1.26
N GLY A 93 5.93 5.54 0.91
CA GLY A 93 6.37 6.91 1.17
C GLY A 93 5.44 7.96 0.56
N MET A 94 5.05 7.79 -0.71
CA MET A 94 4.10 8.70 -1.37
C MET A 94 2.71 8.67 -0.72
N LEU A 95 2.22 7.50 -0.32
CA LEU A 95 0.92 7.37 0.35
C LEU A 95 0.92 8.08 1.70
N ILE A 96 1.94 7.88 2.53
CA ILE A 96 2.07 8.56 3.83
C ILE A 96 2.15 10.07 3.62
N ASP A 97 2.99 10.52 2.69
CA ASP A 97 3.18 11.94 2.44
C ASP A 97 1.87 12.64 2.00
N HIS A 98 1.12 12.02 1.08
CA HIS A 98 -0.12 12.62 0.56
C HIS A 98 -1.35 12.39 1.45
N ALA A 99 -1.50 11.22 2.06
CA ALA A 99 -2.69 10.86 2.82
C ALA A 99 -2.57 11.25 4.31
N ILE A 100 -1.38 11.53 4.81
CA ILE A 100 -1.15 11.92 6.21
C ILE A 100 -0.42 13.26 6.26
N THR A 101 0.86 13.31 5.88
CA THR A 101 1.76 14.44 6.15
C THR A 101 1.28 15.77 5.57
N ARG A 102 0.86 15.77 4.31
CA ARG A 102 0.38 16.97 3.58
C ARG A 102 -1.13 17.03 3.46
N SER A 103 -1.85 16.11 4.12
CA SER A 103 -3.30 16.14 4.11
C SER A 103 -3.79 17.34 4.93
N LEU A 104 -4.69 18.13 4.36
CA LEU A 104 -5.34 19.24 5.06
C LEU A 104 -6.55 18.79 5.88
N ASN A 105 -6.75 17.47 6.05
CA ASN A 105 -7.82 16.96 6.90
C ASN A 105 -7.45 17.13 8.38
N HIS A 106 -8.01 18.16 9.01
CA HIS A 106 -7.78 18.47 10.41
C HIS A 106 -8.32 17.38 11.38
N GLU A 107 -9.23 16.52 10.94
CA GLU A 107 -9.80 15.47 11.79
C GLU A 107 -8.85 14.27 12.00
N LEU A 108 -7.74 14.19 11.25
CA LEU A 108 -6.84 13.03 11.29
C LEU A 108 -6.19 12.80 12.66
N HIS A 109 -6.06 13.85 13.45
CA HIS A 109 -5.40 13.79 14.76
C HIS A 109 -6.38 13.95 15.93
N HIS A 110 -7.68 13.93 15.68
CA HIS A 110 -8.69 13.93 16.74
C HIS A 110 -8.64 12.61 17.51
N SER A 111 -8.34 12.66 18.82
CA SER A 111 -8.24 11.47 19.67
C SER A 111 -9.54 10.68 19.82
N LEU A 112 -10.69 11.32 19.64
CA LEU A 112 -12.00 10.69 19.67
C LEU A 112 -12.42 10.32 18.26
N TYR A 113 -13.03 9.14 18.10
CA TYR A 113 -13.69 8.73 16.85
C TYR A 113 -15.00 9.49 16.63
#